data_AF-A0A7S0QJG4-F1
#
_entry.id   AF-A0A7S0QJG4-F1
#
_cell.length_a   1.000
_cell.length_b   1.000
_cell.length_c   1.000
_cell.angle_alpha   90.00
_cell.angle_beta   90.00
_cell.angle_gamma   90.00
#
_symmetry.space_group_name_H-M   'P 1'
#
loop_
_entity.id
_entity.type
_entity.pdbx_description
1 polymer ?
#
loop_
_entity_poly.entity_id
_entity_poly.type
_entity_poly.pdbx_seq_one_letter_code
_entity_poly.pdbx_strand_id
1 'polypeptide(L)'
;EQEPAGCPLNCSGRGSCDQGRCVCDEGFAGPTCDVLVPQGDVSGCPGNCTGHGSCANKTCTCDAGWSGSDCATTSQRHDSKCPSNCSSHGACVNGTCLCDPEWGGMDCSVVARPLGGCFLNCSGHGFCVNR
;
A
#
# COMPACT_ATOMS: atom_id res chain seq x y z
N GLU A 1 -53.56 -7.13 -13.81
CA GLU A 1 -53.45 -7.29 -12.36
C GLU A 1 -52.31 -6.40 -11.85
N GLN A 2 -52.54 -5.58 -10.81
CA GLN A 2 -51.49 -4.76 -10.19
C GLN A 2 -51.28 -5.31 -8.78
N GLU A 3 -50.25 -6.15 -8.63
CA GLU A 3 -49.77 -6.66 -7.34
C GLU A 3 -49.44 -5.47 -6.43
N PRO A 4 -49.83 -5.51 -5.13
CA PRO A 4 -49.59 -4.38 -4.24
C PRO A 4 -48.08 -4.16 -4.12
N ALA A 5 -47.68 -2.89 -3.94
CA ALA A 5 -46.29 -2.45 -3.79
C ALA A 5 -45.64 -3.01 -2.51
N GLY A 6 -45.44 -4.32 -2.46
CA GLY A 6 -44.65 -5.00 -1.45
C GLY A 6 -43.17 -4.79 -1.70
N CYS A 7 -42.37 -4.83 -0.64
CA CYS A 7 -40.93 -4.68 -0.80
C CYS A 7 -40.36 -5.80 -1.67
N PRO A 8 -39.47 -5.46 -2.62
CA PRO A 8 -38.91 -6.43 -3.55
C PRO A 8 -38.15 -7.49 -2.74
N LEU A 9 -38.44 -8.76 -3.06
CA LEU A 9 -37.82 -9.93 -2.44
C LEU A 9 -37.84 -9.96 -0.89
N ASN A 10 -38.79 -9.27 -0.25
CA ASN A 10 -38.83 -9.09 1.21
C ASN A 10 -37.49 -8.59 1.78
N CYS A 11 -36.80 -7.69 1.04
CA CYS A 11 -35.49 -7.14 1.42
C CYS A 11 -34.44 -8.23 1.68
N SER A 12 -34.58 -9.39 1.03
CA SER A 12 -33.72 -10.57 1.19
C SER A 12 -33.54 -11.04 2.65
N GLY A 13 -34.45 -10.63 3.56
CA GLY A 13 -34.32 -10.86 5.00
C GLY A 13 -33.16 -10.10 5.67
N ARG A 14 -32.65 -9.04 5.04
CA ARG A 14 -31.49 -8.23 5.47
C ARG A 14 -31.82 -6.75 5.53
N GLY A 15 -33.03 -6.44 5.93
CA GLY A 15 -33.54 -5.09 6.03
C GLY A 15 -35.01 -5.05 6.39
N SER A 16 -35.50 -3.84 6.66
CA SER A 16 -36.89 -3.56 6.97
C SER A 16 -37.61 -2.97 5.76
N CYS A 17 -38.88 -3.34 5.57
CA CYS A 17 -39.71 -2.82 4.51
C CYS A 17 -40.42 -1.53 4.95
N ASP A 18 -40.09 -0.41 4.32
CA ASP A 18 -40.71 0.89 4.56
C ASP A 18 -41.35 1.43 3.27
N GLN A 19 -42.68 1.50 3.25
CA GLN A 19 -43.48 2.03 2.13
C GLN A 19 -43.11 1.46 0.73
N GLY A 20 -42.76 0.16 0.65
CA GLY A 20 -42.37 -0.49 -0.61
C GLY A 20 -40.90 -0.33 -0.99
N ARG A 21 -40.09 0.27 -0.11
CA ARG A 21 -38.64 0.39 -0.23
C ARG A 21 -37.94 -0.38 0.89
N CYS A 22 -36.85 -1.05 0.56
CA CYS A 22 -36.03 -1.71 1.57
C CYS A 22 -35.06 -0.73 2.25
N VAL A 23 -35.08 -0.72 3.57
CA VAL A 23 -34.10 -0.09 4.45
C VAL A 23 -33.17 -1.20 4.93
N CYS A 24 -31.96 -1.28 4.38
CA CYS A 24 -31.05 -2.40 4.61
C CYS A 24 -30.35 -2.34 5.97
N ASP A 25 -30.08 -3.52 6.53
CA ASP A 25 -29.29 -3.69 7.74
C ASP A 25 -27.81 -3.32 7.49
N GLU A 26 -27.07 -3.06 8.57
CA GLU A 26 -25.65 -2.69 8.48
C GLU A 26 -24.84 -3.74 7.70
N GLY A 27 -24.12 -3.32 6.67
CA GLY A 27 -23.38 -4.24 5.80
C GLY A 27 -24.17 -4.72 4.57
N PHE A 28 -25.39 -4.22 4.35
CA PHE A 28 -26.19 -4.54 3.16
C PHE A 28 -26.70 -3.28 2.43
N ALA A 29 -26.83 -3.38 1.12
CA ALA A 29 -27.26 -2.30 0.24
C ALA A 29 -28.05 -2.83 -0.97
N GLY A 30 -28.54 -1.91 -1.79
CA GLY A 30 -29.31 -2.22 -2.99
C GLY A 30 -30.83 -2.20 -2.74
N PRO A 31 -31.64 -2.30 -3.81
CA PRO A 31 -33.10 -2.23 -3.73
C PRO A 31 -33.71 -3.41 -2.95
N THR A 32 -32.98 -4.51 -2.84
CA THR A 32 -33.38 -5.78 -2.24
C THR A 32 -32.49 -6.20 -1.06
N CYS A 33 -31.52 -5.39 -0.64
CA CYS A 33 -30.55 -5.68 0.43
C CYS A 33 -29.75 -6.99 0.24
N ASP A 34 -29.56 -7.41 -1.00
CA ASP A 34 -28.77 -8.57 -1.41
C ASP A 34 -27.29 -8.22 -1.63
N VAL A 35 -26.96 -6.93 -1.76
CA VAL A 35 -25.59 -6.48 -1.97
C VAL A 35 -24.91 -6.34 -0.62
N LEU A 36 -23.90 -7.17 -0.36
CA LEU A 36 -22.99 -6.98 0.76
C LEU A 36 -22.18 -5.69 0.54
N VAL A 37 -22.34 -4.72 1.44
CA VAL A 37 -21.37 -3.64 1.59
C VAL A 37 -20.36 -4.09 2.65
N PRO A 38 -19.08 -4.31 2.28
CA PRO A 38 -18.07 -4.73 3.25
C PRO A 38 -18.02 -3.71 4.40
N GLN A 39 -18.21 -4.22 5.62
CA GLN A 39 -18.14 -3.40 6.84
C GLN A 39 -16.69 -2.94 7.03
N GLY A 40 -16.51 -1.64 7.18
CA GLY A 40 -15.23 -0.95 7.07
C GLY A 40 -15.21 -0.15 5.78
N ASP A 41 -15.00 1.14 5.93
CA ASP A 41 -14.89 2.18 4.90
C ASP A 41 -13.71 2.00 3.92
N VAL A 42 -13.51 0.78 3.41
CA VAL A 42 -12.63 0.47 2.29
C VAL A 42 -13.01 1.26 1.04
N SER A 43 -14.28 1.67 0.91
CA SER A 43 -14.81 2.42 -0.23
C SER A 43 -14.21 3.82 -0.44
N GLY A 44 -13.22 4.23 0.37
CA GLY A 44 -12.40 5.41 0.08
C GLY A 44 -10.91 5.22 0.32
N CYS A 45 -10.44 4.03 0.71
CA CYS A 45 -9.02 3.76 0.86
C CYS A 45 -8.41 3.35 -0.50
N PRO A 46 -7.29 3.98 -0.90
CA PRO A 46 -6.63 3.61 -2.14
C PRO A 46 -6.17 2.15 -2.08
N GLY A 47 -6.54 1.38 -3.10
CA GLY A 47 -6.15 -0.02 -3.25
C GLY A 47 -6.59 -0.96 -2.11
N ASN A 48 -7.57 -0.59 -1.28
CA ASN A 48 -7.91 -1.34 -0.05
C ASN A 48 -6.68 -1.64 0.84
N CYS A 49 -5.75 -0.68 0.92
CA CYS A 49 -4.49 -0.85 1.61
C CYS A 49 -3.71 -2.11 1.17
N THR A 50 -3.98 -2.61 -0.03
CA THR A 50 -3.41 -3.80 -0.68
C THR A 50 -3.40 -5.09 0.17
N GLY A 51 -4.20 -5.14 1.24
CA GLY A 51 -4.16 -6.23 2.22
C GLY A 51 -2.93 -6.22 3.15
N HIS A 52 -2.19 -5.12 3.15
CA HIS A 52 -0.99 -4.88 3.97
C HIS A 52 -1.17 -3.70 4.93
N GLY A 53 -2.41 -3.46 5.35
CA GLY A 53 -2.73 -2.40 6.29
C GLY A 53 -4.21 -2.35 6.65
N SER A 54 -4.51 -1.50 7.61
CA SER A 54 -5.87 -1.21 8.07
C SER A 54 -6.37 0.10 7.47
N CYS A 55 -7.54 0.05 6.83
CA CYS A 55 -8.22 1.24 6.32
C CYS A 55 -9.02 1.91 7.45
N ALA A 56 -8.77 3.19 7.68
CA ALA A 56 -9.58 4.01 8.58
C ALA A 56 -9.72 5.43 8.00
N ASN A 57 -10.96 5.90 7.83
CA ASN A 57 -11.26 7.25 7.39
C ASN A 57 -10.54 7.61 6.07
N LYS A 58 -10.61 6.69 5.09
CA LYS A 58 -9.95 6.80 3.76
C LYS A 58 -8.43 6.84 3.78
N THR A 59 -7.81 6.57 4.92
CA THR A 59 -6.35 6.52 5.08
C THR A 59 -5.91 5.11 5.43
N CYS A 60 -4.86 4.63 4.77
CA CYS A 60 -4.27 3.33 5.07
C CYS A 60 -3.21 3.47 6.15
N THR A 61 -3.37 2.71 7.23
CA THR A 61 -2.33 2.48 8.24
C THR A 61 -1.63 1.18 7.89
N CYS A 62 -0.40 1.25 7.38
CA CYS A 62 0.30 0.07 6.88
C CYS A 62 0.84 -0.82 7.99
N ASP A 63 0.82 -2.13 7.73
CA ASP A 63 1.44 -3.14 8.58
C ASP A 63 2.96 -2.97 8.59
N ALA A 64 3.61 -3.51 9.62
CA ALA A 64 5.06 -3.43 9.75
C ALA A 64 5.76 -4.00 8.51
N GLY A 65 6.64 -3.20 7.89
CA GLY A 65 7.31 -3.58 6.66
C GLY A 65 6.56 -3.18 5.38
N TRP A 66 5.44 -2.46 5.48
CA TRP A 66 4.74 -1.83 4.37
C TRP A 66 4.55 -0.31 4.55
N SER A 67 4.41 0.39 3.43
CA SER A 67 4.45 1.84 3.31
C SER A 67 3.80 2.28 1.99
N GLY A 68 3.55 3.59 1.86
CA GLY A 68 2.80 4.16 0.75
C GLY A 68 1.34 4.41 1.11
N SER A 69 0.64 5.18 0.27
CA SER A 69 -0.75 5.59 0.53
C SER A 69 -1.73 4.43 0.53
N ASP A 70 -1.39 3.35 -0.17
CA ASP A 70 -2.15 2.10 -0.33
C ASP A 70 -1.40 0.89 0.26
N CYS A 71 -0.32 1.12 1.01
CA CYS A 71 0.54 0.08 1.58
C CYS A 71 1.14 -0.90 0.56
N ALA A 72 1.23 -0.53 -0.72
CA ALA A 72 1.77 -1.40 -1.76
C ALA A 72 3.32 -1.52 -1.72
N THR A 73 4.00 -0.64 -0.99
CA THR A 73 5.47 -0.55 -1.00
C THR A 73 6.05 -1.12 0.26
N THR A 74 7.04 -2.00 0.19
CA THR A 74 7.69 -2.53 1.38
C THR A 74 8.53 -1.45 2.10
N SER A 75 8.37 -1.29 3.41
CA SER A 75 9.19 -0.38 4.25
C SER A 75 10.67 -0.77 4.29
N GLN A 76 11.05 -1.93 3.73
CA GLN A 76 12.44 -2.25 3.45
C GLN A 76 13.09 -1.19 2.54
N ARG A 77 12.32 -0.39 1.80
CA ARG A 77 12.86 0.77 1.08
C ARG A 77 12.53 2.11 1.72
N HIS A 78 11.60 2.14 2.67
CA HIS A 78 11.05 3.35 3.25
C HIS A 78 11.13 3.31 4.78
N ASP A 79 12.35 3.20 5.29
CA ASP A 79 12.66 3.36 6.71
C ASP A 79 13.24 4.77 6.88
N SER A 80 12.68 5.55 7.80
CA SER A 80 13.10 6.93 8.10
C SER A 80 14.57 7.04 8.53
N LYS A 81 15.19 5.92 8.92
CA LYS A 81 16.62 5.82 9.26
C LYS A 81 17.52 5.74 8.03
N CYS A 82 16.99 5.40 6.86
CA CYS A 82 17.77 5.31 5.64
C CYS A 82 17.75 6.61 4.84
N PRO A 83 18.91 7.08 4.37
CA PRO A 83 19.00 8.30 3.58
C PRO A 83 18.28 8.10 2.23
N SER A 84 17.48 9.09 1.85
CA SER A 84 16.72 9.15 0.59
C SER A 84 15.97 7.86 0.21
N ASN A 85 15.56 7.02 1.18
CA ASN A 85 14.91 5.74 0.91
C ASN A 85 15.72 4.83 -0.04
N CYS A 86 17.05 4.87 0.10
CA CYS A 86 17.98 4.18 -0.77
C CYS A 86 17.74 4.47 -2.26
N SER A 87 17.22 5.65 -2.58
CA SER A 87 16.87 6.12 -3.94
C SER A 87 16.04 5.11 -4.75
N SER A 88 15.31 4.20 -4.08
CA SER A 88 14.64 3.05 -4.70
C SER A 88 15.55 2.08 -5.47
N HIS A 89 16.87 2.14 -5.24
CA HIS A 89 17.92 1.34 -5.87
C HIS A 89 18.66 0.47 -4.85
N GLY A 90 17.96 0.02 -3.81
CA GLY A 90 18.52 -0.83 -2.78
C GLY A 90 17.51 -1.15 -1.69
N ALA A 91 17.94 -1.99 -0.75
CA ALA A 91 17.21 -2.32 0.46
C ALA A 91 17.82 -1.59 1.67
N CYS A 92 16.98 -0.98 2.48
CA CYS A 92 17.33 -0.43 3.78
C CYS A 92 17.42 -1.54 4.83
N VAL A 93 18.61 -1.71 5.41
CA VAL A 93 18.85 -2.63 6.51
C VAL A 93 19.46 -1.85 7.67
N ASN A 94 18.68 -1.69 8.74
CA ASN A 94 19.11 -1.01 9.98
C ASN A 94 19.67 0.41 9.76
N GLY A 95 19.04 1.19 8.87
CA GLY A 95 19.46 2.56 8.54
C GLY A 95 20.61 2.64 7.52
N THR A 96 21.07 1.51 6.97
CA THR A 96 22.08 1.47 5.91
C THR A 96 21.48 0.94 4.61
N CYS A 97 21.79 1.58 3.49
CA CYS A 97 21.32 1.14 2.18
C CYS A 97 22.25 0.09 1.57
N LEU A 98 21.69 -1.09 1.30
CA LEU A 98 22.29 -2.15 0.50
C LEU A 98 21.85 -1.96 -0.95
N CYS A 99 22.72 -1.39 -1.78
CA CYS A 99 22.38 -1.03 -3.15
C CYS A 99 22.24 -2.24 -4.06
N ASP A 100 21.29 -2.13 -4.99
CA ASP A 100 21.11 -3.05 -6.10
C ASP A 100 22.36 -3.03 -7.01
N PRO A 101 22.60 -4.11 -7.79
CA PRO A 101 23.67 -4.11 -8.78
C PRO A 101 23.59 -2.87 -9.67
N GLU A 102 24.74 -2.28 -9.97
CA GLU A 102 24.87 -1.03 -10.74
C GLU A 102 24.51 0.27 -10.00
N TRP A 103 24.26 0.21 -8.68
CA TRP A 103 24.02 1.38 -7.85
C TRP A 103 24.95 1.42 -6.63
N GLY A 104 25.23 2.62 -6.13
CA GLY A 104 26.17 2.86 -5.04
C GLY A 104 25.98 4.24 -4.40
N GLY A 105 26.82 4.54 -3.42
CA GLY A 105 26.64 5.71 -2.54
C GLY A 105 25.84 5.37 -1.27
N MET A 106 25.75 6.33 -0.34
CA MET A 106 25.10 6.08 0.98
C MET A 106 23.59 5.82 0.86
N ASP A 107 22.98 6.32 -0.21
CA ASP A 107 21.57 6.26 -0.51
C ASP A 107 21.31 5.65 -1.90
N CYS A 108 22.27 4.93 -2.47
CA CYS A 108 22.16 4.27 -3.78
C CYS A 108 21.77 5.19 -4.95
N SER A 109 22.06 6.50 -4.86
CA SER A 109 21.77 7.48 -5.91
C SER A 109 22.82 7.48 -7.04
N VAL A 110 23.96 6.81 -6.85
CA VAL A 110 25.09 6.84 -7.79
C VAL A 110 25.12 5.58 -8.64
N VAL A 111 25.13 5.74 -9.97
CA VAL A 111 25.26 4.59 -10.89
C VAL A 111 26.68 4.01 -10.80
N ALA A 112 26.79 2.81 -10.23
CA ALA A 112 28.00 2.00 -10.18
C ALA A 112 28.16 1.22 -11.51
N ARG A 113 28.60 1.90 -12.57
CA ARG A 113 28.76 1.31 -13.93
C ARG A 113 29.58 -0.01 -13.92
N PRO A 114 29.36 -0.93 -14.89
CA PRO A 114 29.61 -2.37 -14.74
C PRO A 114 31.06 -2.81 -15.02
N LEU A 115 32.06 -2.03 -14.59
CA LEU A 115 33.46 -2.38 -14.81
C LEU A 115 34.24 -2.25 -13.51
N GLY A 116 34.40 -3.39 -12.82
CA GLY A 116 35.30 -3.68 -11.70
C GLY A 116 36.38 -2.63 -11.40
N GLY A 117 35.95 -1.49 -10.86
CA GLY A 117 36.75 -0.31 -10.72
C GLY A 117 36.52 0.23 -9.32
N CYS A 118 37.47 -0.08 -8.46
CA CYS A 118 37.67 0.43 -7.10
C CYS A 118 36.79 1.64 -6.75
N PHE A 119 35.72 1.42 -5.98
CA PHE A 119 34.98 2.51 -5.33
C PHE A 119 35.64 2.98 -4.03
N LEU A 120 36.87 2.55 -3.74
CA LEU A 120 37.67 3.21 -2.72
C LEU A 120 38.40 4.39 -3.36
N ASN A 121 37.66 5.50 -3.51
CA ASN A 121 38.25 6.72 -2.99
C ASN A 121 38.63 6.39 -1.54
N CYS A 122 39.93 6.44 -1.23
CA CYS A 122 40.52 6.09 0.05
C CYS A 122 40.06 7.01 1.20
N SER A 123 38.77 7.29 1.34
CA SER A 123 38.23 8.29 2.27
C SER A 123 38.95 9.65 2.20
N GLY A 124 39.59 9.98 1.05
CA GLY A 124 40.47 11.15 0.85
C GLY A 124 42.00 10.93 0.99
N HIS A 125 42.50 9.70 1.17
CA HIS A 125 43.89 9.42 1.58
C HIS A 125 44.70 8.43 0.70
N GLY A 126 44.44 8.32 -0.61
CA GLY A 126 45.23 7.39 -1.44
C GLY A 126 44.91 7.41 -2.93
N PHE A 127 45.83 6.87 -3.74
CA PHE A 127 45.76 6.85 -5.20
C PHE A 127 45.84 5.41 -5.74
N CYS A 128 44.88 5.04 -6.59
CA CYS A 128 44.82 3.74 -7.26
C CYS A 128 45.79 3.69 -8.45
N VAL A 129 46.64 2.66 -8.48
CA VAL A 129 47.47 2.32 -9.66
C VAL A 129 46.97 1.01 -10.26
N ASN A 130 46.47 1.06 -11.49
CA ASN A 130 46.12 -0.13 -12.27
C ASN A 130 47.40 -0.89 -12.65
N ARG A 131 47.35 -2.22 -12.63
CA ARG A 131 48.25 -3.06 -13.44
C ARG A 131 47.45 -3.75 -14.51
#